data_AF-A0A7Y2F7T3-F1
#
_entry.id   AF-A0A7Y2F7T3-F1
#
_cell.length_a   1.000
_cell.length_b   1.000
_cell.length_c   1.000
_cell.angle_alpha   90.00
_cell.angle_beta   90.00
_cell.angle_gamma   90.00
#
_symmetry.space_group_name_H-M   'P 1'
#
loop_
_entity.id
_entity.type
_entity.pdbx_description
1 polymer ?
#
loop_
_entity_poly.entity_id
_entity_poly.type
_entity_poly.pdbx_seq_one_letter_code
_entity_poly.pdbx_strand_id
1 'polypeptide(L)'
;MAKRNDLKQKLKAADRRRQRRMPQSGNSPAVGPNATSRSAGPEMTGLPDVTGLIARALVKLGMTHRDLVDSAAIAGLRGGLSSRRPTGSVSNAVFDEIQKISQRDDVTVRAVRGAIKDLLETASKHQSKGDDPKSFLNYLALLTS
;
A
#
# COMPACT_ATOMS: atom_id res chain seq x y z
N MET A 1 32.79 -12.70 -19.63
CA MET A 1 33.36 -11.56 -18.87
C MET A 1 32.33 -10.47 -18.48
N ALA A 2 31.20 -10.30 -19.18
CA ALA A 2 30.23 -9.20 -18.92
C ALA A 2 29.51 -9.25 -17.55
N LYS A 3 29.16 -10.45 -17.04
CA LYS A 3 28.38 -10.61 -15.79
C LYS A 3 29.06 -10.07 -14.52
N ARG A 4 30.40 -9.96 -14.52
CA ARG A 4 31.16 -9.48 -13.36
C ARG A 4 31.15 -7.94 -13.22
N ASN A 5 30.98 -7.23 -14.33
CA ASN A 5 30.93 -5.76 -14.33
C ASN A 5 29.57 -5.24 -13.86
N ASP A 6 28.48 -5.88 -14.25
CA ASP A 6 27.13 -5.52 -13.79
C ASP A 6 26.97 -5.71 -12.27
N LEU A 7 27.60 -6.76 -11.72
CA LEU A 7 27.58 -7.02 -10.29
C LEU A 7 28.33 -5.93 -9.51
N LYS A 8 29.50 -5.50 -10.02
CA LYS A 8 30.27 -4.39 -9.44
C LYS A 8 29.51 -3.07 -9.51
N GLN A 9 28.80 -2.79 -10.61
CA GLN A 9 27.98 -1.59 -10.73
C GLN A 9 26.79 -1.58 -9.77
N LYS A 10 26.08 -2.71 -9.60
CA LYS A 10 24.97 -2.83 -8.64
C LYS A 10 25.43 -2.65 -7.20
N LEU A 11 26.58 -3.22 -6.82
CA LEU A 11 27.17 -3.03 -5.49
C LEU A 11 27.57 -1.57 -5.22
N LYS A 12 28.19 -0.91 -6.20
CA LYS A 12 28.57 0.51 -6.09
C LYS A 12 27.35 1.44 -5.99
N ALA A 13 26.27 1.12 -6.69
CA ALA A 13 25.01 1.86 -6.60
C ALA A 13 24.28 1.66 -5.26
N ALA A 14 24.35 0.45 -4.69
CA ALA A 14 23.80 0.17 -3.36
C ALA A 14 24.58 0.89 -2.24
N ASP A 15 25.90 0.97 -2.37
CA ASP A 15 26.76 1.63 -1.38
C ASP A 15 26.58 3.16 -1.35
N ARG A 16 26.47 3.80 -2.52
CA ARG A 16 26.10 5.23 -2.61
C ARG A 16 24.75 5.57 -1.94
N ARG A 17 23.79 4.65 -1.97
CA ARG A 17 22.49 4.83 -1.28
C ARG A 17 22.62 4.71 0.24
N ARG A 18 23.56 3.89 0.73
CA ARG A 18 23.84 3.77 2.17
C ARG A 18 24.58 4.99 2.72
N GLN A 19 25.53 5.55 1.97
CA GLN A 19 26.24 6.76 2.40
C GLN A 19 25.33 8.00 2.46
N ARG A 20 24.27 8.08 1.64
CA ARG A 20 23.24 9.14 1.75
C ARG A 20 22.24 8.94 2.91
N ARG A 21 22.30 7.82 3.62
CA ARG A 21 21.49 7.51 4.81
C ARG A 21 22.30 7.60 6.11
N MET A 22 23.35 8.43 6.14
CA MET A 22 23.93 8.84 7.42
C MET A 22 23.13 10.03 7.97
N PRO A 23 22.50 9.90 9.15
CA PRO A 23 21.97 11.05 9.86
C PRO A 23 23.16 11.90 10.30
N GLN A 24 23.14 13.17 9.92
CA GLN A 24 24.03 14.17 10.48
C GLN A 24 23.58 14.41 11.92
N SER A 25 24.16 13.63 12.83
CA SER A 25 24.00 13.78 14.27
C SER A 25 24.70 15.08 14.71
N GLY A 26 23.90 16.09 15.07
CA GLY A 26 24.32 17.21 15.89
C GLY A 26 23.58 17.17 17.23
N ASN A 27 24.30 16.83 18.30
CA ASN A 27 24.05 17.07 19.73
C ASN A 27 22.73 16.62 20.41
N SER A 28 22.78 15.41 21.01
CA SER A 28 22.56 15.01 22.43
C SER A 28 21.58 15.75 23.38
N PRO A 29 21.04 15.11 24.47
CA PRO A 29 21.44 13.81 25.04
C PRO A 29 20.32 12.79 25.39
N ALA A 30 20.71 11.53 25.25
CA ALA A 30 20.52 10.37 26.15
C ALA A 30 19.21 10.19 26.96
N VAL A 31 18.47 9.11 26.63
CA VAL A 31 18.04 8.10 27.61
C VAL A 31 18.18 6.72 26.96
N GLY A 32 18.63 5.77 27.77
CA GLY A 32 19.13 4.45 27.40
C GLY A 32 18.11 3.39 26.97
N PRO A 33 18.55 2.11 26.93
CA PRO A 33 18.06 1.09 26.02
C PRO A 33 17.10 0.12 26.69
N ASN A 34 15.99 -0.24 26.04
CA ASN A 34 15.46 -1.61 26.16
C ASN A 34 14.40 -1.95 25.12
N ALA A 35 14.50 -3.19 24.65
CA ALA A 35 13.43 -4.12 24.32
C ALA A 35 12.16 -3.63 23.58
N THR A 36 11.93 -4.26 22.43
CA THR A 36 10.67 -4.92 22.05
C THR A 36 9.38 -4.28 22.59
N SER A 37 8.70 -3.50 21.75
CA SER A 37 7.27 -3.27 21.92
C SER A 37 6.61 -3.19 20.55
N ARG A 38 5.83 -4.25 20.27
CA ARG A 38 4.61 -4.13 19.46
C ARG A 38 3.76 -3.10 20.18
N SER A 39 3.58 -1.92 19.60
CA SER A 39 2.47 -1.00 19.91
C SER A 39 2.59 0.17 18.94
N ALA A 40 1.73 0.18 17.94
CA ALA A 40 1.32 1.42 17.28
C ALA A 40 -0.20 1.38 17.15
N GLY A 41 -0.86 1.55 18.29
CA GLY A 41 -2.16 2.20 18.37
C GLY A 41 -2.14 3.06 19.64
N PRO A 42 -3.10 3.96 19.87
CA PRO A 42 -4.07 4.61 18.98
C PRO A 42 -3.77 6.15 18.88
N GLU A 43 -4.64 6.92 18.20
CA GLU A 43 -4.65 8.41 18.16
C GLU A 43 -3.63 9.13 17.25
N MET A 44 -3.97 9.18 15.96
CA MET A 44 -3.67 10.36 15.15
C MET A 44 -4.95 11.20 15.13
N THR A 45 -4.95 12.31 15.85
CA THR A 45 -6.08 13.24 15.98
C THR A 45 -6.61 13.69 14.61
N GLY A 46 -7.84 13.27 14.29
CA GLY A 46 -8.73 13.91 13.31
C GLY A 46 -8.56 13.55 11.82
N LEU A 47 -7.55 12.76 11.43
CA LEU A 47 -7.40 12.37 10.01
C LEU A 47 -8.10 11.02 9.75
N PRO A 48 -8.96 10.92 8.72
CA PRO A 48 -9.62 9.67 8.40
C PRO A 48 -8.59 8.60 8.00
N ASP A 49 -8.78 7.37 8.49
CA ASP A 49 -8.01 6.21 8.03
C ASP A 49 -8.38 5.89 6.58
N VAL A 50 -7.67 6.54 5.64
CA VAL A 50 -7.92 6.40 4.20
C VAL A 50 -7.66 4.97 3.72
N THR A 51 -6.71 4.27 4.34
CA THR A 51 -6.42 2.87 4.04
C THR A 51 -7.59 1.98 4.44
N GLY A 52 -8.11 2.17 5.66
CA GLY A 52 -9.31 1.48 6.13
C GLY A 52 -10.56 1.81 5.30
N LEU A 53 -10.72 3.06 4.87
CA LEU A 53 -11.83 3.46 3.98
C LEU A 53 -11.78 2.74 2.63
N ILE A 54 -10.61 2.69 1.98
CA ILE A 54 -10.44 1.98 0.71
C ILE A 54 -10.60 0.47 0.91
N ALA A 55 -10.04 -0.10 1.98
CA ALA A 55 -10.20 -1.52 2.31
C ALA A 55 -11.67 -1.91 2.50
N ARG A 56 -12.44 -1.14 3.28
CA ARG A 56 -13.87 -1.36 3.47
C ARG A 56 -14.66 -1.25 2.16
N ALA A 57 -14.32 -0.28 1.32
CA ALA A 57 -14.94 -0.13 0.01
C ALA A 57 -14.68 -1.36 -0.88
N LEU A 58 -13.45 -1.89 -0.88
CA LEU A 58 -13.10 -3.11 -1.61
C LEU A 58 -13.85 -4.34 -1.10
N VAL A 59 -13.98 -4.51 0.22
CA VAL A 59 -14.72 -5.63 0.81
C VAL A 59 -16.22 -5.54 0.48
N LYS A 60 -16.81 -4.35 0.60
CA LYS A 60 -18.21 -4.09 0.19
C LYS A 60 -18.44 -4.37 -1.30
N LEU A 61 -17.50 -3.96 -2.16
CA LEU A 61 -17.53 -4.28 -3.58
C LEU A 61 -17.39 -5.79 -3.82
N GLY A 62 -16.59 -6.51 -3.03
CA GLY A 62 -16.47 -7.97 -3.11
C GLY A 62 -17.75 -8.72 -2.71
N MET A 63 -18.54 -8.15 -1.79
CA MET A 63 -19.87 -8.67 -1.45
C MET A 63 -20.88 -8.41 -2.57
N THR A 64 -20.77 -7.28 -3.26
CA THR A 64 -21.68 -6.85 -4.34
C THR A 64 -21.35 -7.54 -5.67
N HIS A 65 -20.06 -7.66 -5.99
CA HIS A 65 -19.53 -8.26 -7.20
C HIS A 65 -18.79 -9.55 -6.83
N ARG A 66 -19.48 -10.68 -6.95
CA ARG A 66 -18.88 -12.00 -6.68
C ARG A 66 -17.69 -12.32 -7.59
N ASP A 67 -17.60 -11.67 -8.73
CA ASP A 67 -16.49 -11.81 -9.69
C ASP A 67 -15.29 -10.91 -9.36
N LEU A 68 -15.36 -10.11 -8.29
CA LEU A 68 -14.21 -9.34 -7.82
C LEU A 68 -13.13 -10.31 -7.33
N VAL A 69 -12.02 -10.33 -8.07
CA VAL A 69 -10.80 -11.05 -7.77
C VAL A 69 -9.65 -10.07 -7.51
N ASP A 70 -8.57 -10.55 -6.91
CA ASP A 70 -7.44 -9.72 -6.52
C ASP A 70 -6.85 -8.95 -7.71
N SER A 71 -6.78 -9.57 -8.90
CA SER A 71 -6.29 -8.91 -10.12
C SER A 71 -7.17 -7.72 -10.54
N ALA A 72 -8.49 -7.83 -10.40
CA ALA A 72 -9.44 -6.77 -10.71
C ALA A 72 -9.35 -5.63 -9.68
N ALA A 73 -9.21 -5.96 -8.39
CA ALA A 73 -9.00 -4.98 -7.32
C ALA A 73 -7.67 -4.22 -7.51
N ILE A 74 -6.58 -4.93 -7.80
CA ILE A 74 -5.26 -4.35 -8.09
C ILE A 74 -5.31 -3.44 -9.32
N ALA A 75 -6.02 -3.84 -10.38
CA ALA A 75 -6.18 -3.01 -11.57
C ALA A 75 -6.92 -1.69 -11.26
N GLY A 76 -7.97 -1.74 -10.43
CA GLY A 76 -8.68 -0.54 -9.96
C GLY A 76 -7.80 0.37 -9.11
N LEU A 77 -7.05 -0.20 -8.15
CA LEU A 77 -6.07 0.51 -7.32
C LEU A 77 -4.99 1.20 -8.17
N ARG A 78 -4.40 0.48 -9.13
CA ARG A 78 -3.42 1.06 -10.08
C ARG A 78 -4.04 2.18 -10.90
N GLY A 79 -5.29 2.02 -11.33
CA GLY A 79 -6.04 3.07 -12.02
C GLY A 79 -6.11 4.36 -11.19
N GLY A 80 -6.34 4.25 -9.88
CA GLY A 80 -6.36 5.37 -8.95
C GLY A 80 -5.02 6.12 -8.82
N LEU A 81 -3.88 5.42 -8.95
CA LEU A 81 -2.55 6.06 -8.94
C LEU A 81 -2.21 6.77 -10.25
N SER A 82 -2.64 6.18 -11.38
CA SER A 82 -2.34 6.69 -12.72
C SER A 82 -3.43 7.62 -13.26
N SER A 83 -4.50 7.86 -12.49
CA SER A 83 -5.72 8.55 -12.94
C SER A 83 -6.27 8.00 -14.26
N ARG A 84 -6.05 6.70 -14.52
CA ARG A 84 -6.41 6.03 -15.76
C ARG A 84 -7.46 4.97 -15.46
N ARG A 85 -8.59 5.05 -16.14
CA ARG A 85 -9.69 4.11 -15.96
C ARG A 85 -9.30 2.71 -16.44
N PRO A 86 -9.50 1.66 -15.64
CA PRO A 86 -9.33 0.28 -16.08
C PRO A 86 -10.26 -0.10 -17.24
N THR A 87 -9.97 -1.21 -17.91
CA THR A 87 -10.84 -1.75 -18.97
C THR A 87 -11.93 -2.69 -18.43
N GLY A 88 -11.72 -3.32 -17.27
CA GLY A 88 -12.70 -4.22 -16.67
C GLY A 88 -13.82 -3.48 -15.93
N SER A 89 -15.07 -3.90 -16.11
CA SER A 89 -16.24 -3.32 -15.43
C SER A 89 -16.12 -3.35 -13.91
N VAL A 90 -15.64 -4.47 -13.36
CA VAL A 90 -15.44 -4.65 -11.91
C VAL A 90 -14.27 -3.80 -11.40
N SER A 91 -13.19 -3.68 -12.17
CA SER A 91 -12.07 -2.79 -11.85
C SER A 91 -12.47 -1.31 -11.93
N ASN A 92 -13.41 -0.96 -12.81
CA ASN A 92 -13.98 0.38 -12.90
C ASN A 92 -14.81 0.72 -11.67
N ALA A 93 -15.60 -0.22 -11.15
CA ALA A 93 -16.32 -0.03 -9.89
C ALA A 93 -15.35 0.27 -8.72
N VAL A 94 -14.22 -0.44 -8.66
CA VAL A 94 -13.14 -0.17 -7.68
C VAL A 94 -12.53 1.22 -7.88
N PHE A 95 -12.24 1.59 -9.12
CA PHE A 95 -11.71 2.93 -9.44
C PHE A 95 -12.70 4.03 -9.04
N ASP A 96 -13.99 3.86 -9.32
CA ASP A 96 -15.02 4.84 -9.01
C ASP A 96 -15.18 5.03 -7.48
N GLU A 97 -15.10 3.97 -6.68
CA GLU A 97 -15.09 4.09 -5.22
C GLU A 97 -13.84 4.82 -4.69
N ILE A 98 -12.66 4.56 -5.26
CA ILE A 98 -11.44 5.29 -4.90
C ILE A 98 -11.58 6.78 -5.25
N GLN A 99 -12.19 7.11 -6.38
CA GLN A 99 -12.46 8.50 -6.76
C GLN A 99 -13.40 9.18 -5.77
N LYS A 100 -14.49 8.51 -5.35
CA LYS A 100 -15.39 9.03 -4.32
C LYS A 100 -14.66 9.32 -3.01
N ILE A 101 -13.78 8.41 -2.57
CA ILE A 101 -12.98 8.61 -1.37
C ILE A 101 -12.02 9.79 -1.53
N SER A 102 -11.43 9.95 -2.72
CA SER A 102 -10.52 11.08 -3.01
C SER A 102 -11.22 12.44 -3.12
N GLN A 103 -12.53 12.46 -3.34
CA GLN A 103 -13.33 13.68 -3.40
C GLN A 103 -13.85 14.13 -2.03
N ARG A 104 -13.61 13.36 -0.96
CA ARG A 104 -14.05 13.75 0.38
C ARG A 104 -13.18 14.88 0.92
N ASP A 105 -13.81 15.86 1.56
CA ASP A 105 -13.14 17.04 2.11
C ASP A 105 -12.16 16.72 3.26
N ASP A 106 -12.36 15.59 3.94
CA ASP A 106 -11.51 15.10 5.02
C ASP A 106 -10.27 14.31 4.52
N VAL A 107 -10.17 14.04 3.22
CA VAL A 107 -9.17 13.15 2.64
C VAL A 107 -8.23 13.91 1.71
N THR A 108 -6.92 13.87 2.00
CA THR A 108 -5.92 14.46 1.11
C THR A 108 -5.54 13.50 -0.02
N VAL A 109 -5.30 14.04 -1.22
CA VAL A 109 -4.79 13.28 -2.38
C VAL A 109 -3.50 12.52 -2.04
N ARG A 110 -2.65 13.10 -1.19
CA ARG A 110 -1.41 12.44 -0.73
C ARG A 110 -1.71 11.21 0.13
N ALA A 111 -2.69 11.29 1.03
CA ALA A 111 -3.11 10.17 1.87
C ALA A 111 -3.71 9.04 1.02
N VAL A 112 -4.57 9.37 0.04
CA VAL A 112 -5.12 8.39 -0.92
C VAL A 112 -4.01 7.67 -1.67
N ARG A 113 -3.05 8.41 -2.22
CA ARG A 113 -1.92 7.82 -2.95
C ARG A 113 -1.02 6.96 -2.06
N GLY A 114 -0.86 7.33 -0.78
CA GLY A 114 -0.15 6.52 0.22
C GLY A 114 -0.90 5.21 0.48
N ALA A 115 -2.17 5.31 0.85
CA ALA A 115 -3.05 4.17 1.11
C ALA A 115 -3.09 3.17 -0.06
N ILE A 116 -3.23 3.66 -1.30
CA ILE A 116 -3.23 2.78 -2.47
C ILE A 116 -1.88 2.05 -2.62
N LYS A 117 -0.75 2.71 -2.36
CA LYS A 117 0.57 2.04 -2.44
C LYS A 117 0.72 0.97 -1.36
N ASP A 118 0.29 1.25 -0.14
CA ASP A 118 0.37 0.30 0.98
C ASP A 118 -0.52 -0.92 0.72
N LEU A 119 -1.71 -0.70 0.15
CA LEU A 119 -2.62 -1.78 -0.29
C LEU A 119 -2.02 -2.59 -1.44
N LEU A 120 -1.37 -1.96 -2.42
CA LEU A 120 -0.72 -2.67 -3.52
C LEU A 120 0.49 -3.49 -3.05
N GLU A 121 1.26 -2.98 -2.09
CA GLU A 121 2.36 -3.73 -1.46
C GLU A 121 1.81 -4.96 -0.73
N THR A 122 0.72 -4.78 0.01
CA THR A 122 0.03 -5.86 0.71
C THR A 122 -0.50 -6.89 -0.29
N ALA A 123 -1.22 -6.47 -1.32
CA ALA A 123 -1.72 -7.35 -2.37
C ALA A 123 -0.60 -8.17 -3.05
N SER A 124 0.56 -7.57 -3.27
CA SER A 124 1.73 -8.25 -3.85
C SER A 124 2.28 -9.37 -2.95
N LYS A 125 2.26 -9.18 -1.63
CA LYS A 125 2.67 -10.19 -0.63
C LYS A 125 1.70 -11.39 -0.62
N HIS A 126 0.42 -11.15 -0.87
CA HIS A 126 -0.61 -12.19 -0.93
C HIS A 126 -0.64 -12.91 -2.29
N GLN A 127 -0.39 -12.22 -3.41
CA GLN A 127 -0.27 -12.85 -4.73
C GLN A 127 0.90 -13.85 -4.82
N SER A 128 1.98 -13.60 -4.10
CA SER A 128 3.16 -14.49 -4.11
C SER A 128 2.93 -15.83 -3.39
N LYS A 129 1.80 -15.98 -2.67
CA LYS A 129 1.42 -17.21 -1.95
C LYS A 129 0.49 -18.13 -2.76
N GLY A 130 0.14 -17.74 -3.99
CA GLY A 130 -0.09 -18.68 -5.10
C GLY A 130 -1.44 -19.38 -5.22
N ASP A 131 -2.17 -19.70 -4.14
CA ASP A 131 -3.30 -20.64 -4.27
C ASP A 131 -4.67 -19.98 -4.49
N ASP A 132 -4.98 -18.85 -3.83
CA ASP A 132 -6.33 -18.28 -3.89
C ASP A 132 -6.41 -16.95 -4.66
N PRO A 133 -7.26 -16.83 -5.70
CA PRO A 133 -7.44 -15.61 -6.49
C PRO A 133 -8.14 -14.46 -5.73
N LYS A 134 -8.56 -14.72 -4.48
CA LYS A 134 -9.20 -13.77 -3.55
C LYS A 134 -8.45 -13.64 -2.22
N SER A 135 -7.19 -14.10 -2.17
CA SER A 135 -6.36 -14.08 -0.96
C SER A 135 -6.27 -12.68 -0.33
N PHE A 136 -6.09 -11.66 -1.16
CA PHE A 136 -5.98 -10.28 -0.71
C PHE A 136 -7.34 -9.74 -0.24
N LEU A 137 -8.42 -10.00 -0.97
CA LEU A 137 -9.77 -9.59 -0.55
C LEU A 137 -10.22 -10.26 0.75
N ASN A 138 -9.90 -11.54 0.95
CA ASN A 138 -10.18 -12.27 2.19
C ASN A 138 -9.38 -11.70 3.37
N TYR A 139 -8.12 -11.33 3.14
CA TYR A 139 -7.31 -10.65 4.14
C TYR A 139 -7.90 -9.27 4.52
N LEU A 140 -8.33 -8.49 3.53
CA LEU A 140 -9.01 -7.22 3.80
C LEU A 140 -10.31 -7.44 4.58
N ALA A 141 -11.11 -8.45 4.21
CA ALA A 141 -12.34 -8.77 4.92
C ALA A 141 -12.08 -9.06 6.40
N LEU A 142 -11.01 -9.82 6.72
CA LEU A 142 -10.60 -10.10 8.09
C LEU A 142 -10.18 -8.83 8.86
N LEU A 143 -9.50 -7.89 8.19
CA LEU A 143 -9.08 -6.63 8.81
C LEU A 143 -10.23 -5.64 9.02
N THR A 144 -11.29 -5.73 8.21
CA THR A 144 -12.43 -4.81 8.25
C THR A 144 -13.65 -5.35 8.97
N SER A 145 -13.60 -6.60 9.43
CA SER A 145 -14.68 -7.29 10.16
C SER A 145 -14.85 -6.80 11.59
#